data_AF-A0A7H9B2C0-F1
#
_entry.id   AF-A0A7H9B2C0-F1
#
_cell.length_a   1.000
_cell.length_b   1.000
_cell.length_c   1.000
_cell.angle_alpha   90.00
_cell.angle_beta   90.00
_cell.angle_gamma   90.00
#
_symmetry.space_group_name_H-M   'P 1'
#
loop_
_entity.id
_entity.type
_entity.pdbx_description
1 polymer ?
#
loop_
_entity_poly.entity_id
_entity_poly.type
_entity_poly.pdbx_seq_one_letter_code
_entity_poly.pdbx_strand_id
1 'polypeptide(L)'
;MIVTLGLNRSSRAFFGPSVISRSCRLLISKRLNSNVAKTTFKQENQLLVAQRKHRPVSPHLTIYQPQITWYLSSLHRISGVVLGMGFFAVTMAFGVSTIFGLGLNTDNLKAFYKEKVPSWADLTMKAGAAYLFVFHFGNGIRHLVWDMGKELSIKGVNRTGIAVLIVAAIGGTSLLFK
;
A
#
# COMPACT_ATOMS: atom_id res chain seq x y z
N MET A 1 -65.25 -3.21 6.31
CA MET A 1 -65.08 -2.22 7.39
C MET A 1 -63.84 -1.42 7.05
N ILE A 2 -64.05 -0.25 6.47
CA ILE A 2 -63.03 0.66 5.94
C ILE A 2 -62.81 1.74 7.00
N VAL A 3 -61.57 1.99 7.40
CA VAL A 3 -61.20 3.12 8.27
C VAL A 3 -60.14 3.97 7.55
N THR A 4 -60.65 5.04 6.94
CA THR A 4 -60.03 6.36 6.68
C THR A 4 -59.51 6.96 8.02
N LEU A 5 -58.55 7.88 8.18
CA LEU A 5 -57.97 9.01 7.44
C LEU A 5 -56.74 9.49 8.27
N GLY A 6 -55.78 10.21 7.67
CA GLY A 6 -54.81 10.98 8.47
C GLY A 6 -53.53 11.44 7.76
N LEU A 7 -53.66 12.12 6.63
CA LEU A 7 -52.55 12.80 5.94
C LEU A 7 -52.10 14.02 6.75
N ASN A 8 -50.80 14.11 7.09
CA ASN A 8 -50.20 15.36 7.57
C ASN A 8 -49.38 16.00 6.43
N ARG A 9 -49.99 17.00 5.77
CA ARG A 9 -49.37 17.86 4.75
C ARG A 9 -48.75 19.06 5.45
N SER A 10 -47.42 19.18 5.42
CA SER A 10 -46.75 20.45 5.67
C SER A 10 -46.58 21.20 4.35
N SER A 11 -47.37 22.24 4.21
CA SER A 11 -47.41 23.18 3.09
C SER A 11 -46.31 24.23 3.23
N ARG A 12 -45.38 24.29 2.27
CA ARG A 12 -44.78 25.58 1.84
C ARG A 12 -44.56 25.53 0.33
N ALA A 13 -45.52 26.11 -0.39
CA ALA A 13 -45.34 26.54 -1.75
C ALA A 13 -44.53 27.84 -1.75
N PHE A 14 -43.51 27.90 -2.60
CA PHE A 14 -43.05 29.16 -3.18
C PHE A 14 -42.73 28.88 -4.65
N PHE A 15 -43.74 29.10 -5.50
CA PHE A 15 -43.55 29.25 -6.95
C PHE A 15 -43.14 30.70 -7.21
N GLY A 16 -42.01 30.89 -7.87
CA GLY A 16 -41.64 32.15 -8.50
C GLY A 16 -41.33 31.90 -9.98
N PRO A 17 -41.90 32.67 -10.93
CA PRO A 17 -41.54 32.59 -12.34
C PRO A 17 -40.46 33.63 -12.68
N SER A 18 -39.46 33.22 -13.47
CA SER A 18 -38.69 34.05 -14.42
C SER A 18 -37.53 33.18 -14.93
N VAL A 19 -37.64 32.62 -16.13
CA VAL A 19 -37.04 33.21 -17.34
C VAL A 19 -35.73 33.93 -17.01
N ILE A 20 -34.59 33.29 -17.31
CA ILE A 20 -33.45 33.93 -17.99
C ILE A 20 -32.43 32.85 -18.35
N SER A 21 -32.14 32.83 -19.66
CA SER A 21 -30.91 32.36 -20.26
C SER A 21 -30.67 30.85 -20.27
N ARG A 22 -31.28 30.21 -21.27
CA ARG A 22 -30.55 29.24 -22.10
C ARG A 22 -29.31 29.93 -22.67
N SER A 23 -28.26 30.05 -21.86
CA SER A 23 -26.91 30.21 -22.41
C SER A 23 -26.47 28.85 -22.89
N CYS A 24 -27.08 28.43 -24.00
CA CYS A 24 -26.40 27.64 -25.01
C CYS A 24 -25.16 28.46 -25.38
N ARG A 25 -24.10 28.32 -24.59
CA ARG A 25 -22.79 28.84 -24.95
C ARG A 25 -22.39 27.96 -26.12
N LEU A 26 -22.72 28.45 -27.32
CA LEU A 26 -22.13 28.05 -28.57
C LEU A 26 -20.64 27.98 -28.32
N LEU A 27 -20.14 26.79 -27.99
CA LEU A 27 -18.78 26.43 -28.27
C LEU A 27 -18.76 26.40 -29.79
N ILE A 28 -18.52 27.58 -30.36
CA ILE A 28 -18.02 27.74 -31.71
C ILE A 28 -16.89 26.73 -31.76
N SER A 29 -17.13 25.63 -32.47
CA SER A 29 -16.08 24.76 -32.96
C SER A 29 -15.22 25.70 -33.79
N LYS A 30 -14.20 26.28 -33.15
CA LYS A 30 -13.06 26.81 -33.87
C LYS A 30 -12.53 25.58 -34.56
N ARG A 31 -13.00 25.35 -35.78
CA ARG A 31 -12.43 24.38 -36.70
C ARG A 31 -11.00 24.85 -36.85
N LEU A 32 -10.11 24.26 -36.06
CA LEU A 32 -8.69 24.52 -36.14
C LEU A 32 -8.36 24.17 -37.59
N ASN A 33 -8.04 25.20 -38.37
CA ASN A 33 -7.55 25.03 -39.71
C ASN A 33 -6.13 24.50 -39.57
N SER A 34 -6.02 23.22 -39.19
CA SER A 34 -4.75 22.53 -39.06
C SER A 34 -4.26 22.30 -40.48
N ASN A 35 -3.34 23.15 -40.94
CA ASN A 35 -2.51 22.83 -42.08
C ASN A 35 -1.77 21.54 -41.71
N VAL A 36 -2.23 20.40 -42.22
CA VAL A 36 -1.59 19.11 -42.01
C VAL A 36 -0.32 19.11 -42.85
N ALA A 37 0.77 19.58 -42.26
CA ALA A 37 2.08 19.45 -42.85
C ALA A 37 2.40 17.96 -42.97
N LYS A 38 2.80 17.50 -44.16
CA LYS A 38 3.29 16.13 -44.35
C LYS A 38 4.63 16.01 -43.63
N THR A 39 4.61 15.45 -42.42
CA THR A 39 5.82 15.19 -41.63
C THR A 39 6.38 13.80 -41.94
N THR A 40 7.70 13.64 -41.90
CA THR A 40 8.33 12.32 -41.91
C THR A 40 7.99 11.56 -40.63
N PHE A 41 7.90 10.22 -40.70
CA PHE A 41 7.61 9.35 -39.55
C PHE A 41 8.47 9.63 -38.30
N LYS A 42 9.75 9.98 -38.48
CA LYS A 42 10.66 10.31 -37.38
C LYS A 42 10.25 11.61 -36.66
N GLN A 43 9.81 12.62 -37.41
CA GLN A 43 9.40 13.91 -36.89
C GLN A 43 8.05 13.79 -36.14
N GLU A 44 7.11 13.03 -36.70
CA GLU A 44 5.84 12.72 -36.03
C GLU A 44 6.07 12.04 -34.68
N ASN A 45 6.92 11.01 -34.63
CA ASN A 45 7.24 10.32 -33.38
C ASN A 45 7.86 11.25 -32.33
N GLN A 46 8.76 12.15 -32.75
CA GLN A 46 9.36 13.13 -31.83
C GLN A 46 8.29 14.07 -31.23
N LEU A 47 7.35 14.53 -32.05
CA LEU A 47 6.23 15.36 -31.58
C LEU A 47 5.32 14.60 -30.62
N LEU A 48 4.99 13.35 -30.92
CA LEU A 48 4.18 12.51 -30.03
C LEU A 48 4.88 12.24 -28.69
N VAL A 49 6.20 12.00 -28.69
CA VAL A 49 6.99 11.85 -27.47
C VAL A 49 7.01 13.15 -26.67
N ALA A 50 7.21 14.30 -27.32
CA ALA A 50 7.16 15.61 -26.67
C ALA A 50 5.79 15.85 -26.00
N GLN A 51 4.70 15.54 -26.71
CA GLN A 51 3.34 15.65 -26.16
C GLN A 51 3.10 14.70 -24.98
N ARG A 52 3.62 13.46 -25.03
CA ARG A 52 3.45 12.47 -23.94
C ARG A 52 4.13 12.91 -22.65
N LYS A 53 5.23 13.67 -22.71
CA LYS A 53 5.91 14.23 -21.52
C LYS A 53 5.05 15.20 -20.72
N HIS A 54 4.09 15.87 -21.37
CA HIS A 54 3.19 16.83 -20.73
C HIS A 54 1.90 16.20 -20.19
N ARG A 55 1.69 14.88 -20.38
CA ARG A 55 0.50 14.20 -19.85
C ARG A 55 0.69 13.98 -18.36
N PRO A 56 -0.20 14.52 -17.50
CA PRO A 56 -0.12 14.25 -16.07
C PRO A 56 -0.42 12.77 -15.79
N VAL A 57 0.24 12.22 -14.77
CA VAL A 57 -0.10 10.89 -14.24
C VAL A 57 -1.32 11.06 -13.33
N SER A 58 -2.35 10.24 -13.55
CA SER A 58 -3.53 10.26 -12.69
C SER A 58 -3.14 9.91 -11.24
N PRO A 59 -3.71 10.58 -10.22
CA PRO A 59 -3.50 10.17 -8.84
C PRO A 59 -3.98 8.73 -8.65
N HIS A 60 -3.28 7.98 -7.79
CA HIS A 60 -3.47 6.53 -7.64
C HIS A 60 -3.44 6.15 -6.16
N LEU A 61 -2.26 5.94 -5.57
CA LEU A 61 -2.12 5.60 -4.15
C LEU A 61 -2.71 6.66 -3.20
N THR A 62 -2.74 7.92 -3.61
CA THR A 62 -3.25 9.03 -2.81
C THR A 62 -4.78 9.10 -2.75
N ILE A 63 -5.49 8.50 -3.70
CA ILE A 63 -6.96 8.56 -3.79
C ILE A 63 -7.63 7.18 -3.72
N TYR A 64 -6.84 6.09 -3.77
CA TYR A 64 -7.39 4.74 -3.76
C TYR A 64 -7.93 4.38 -2.37
N GLN A 65 -9.06 3.68 -2.35
CA GLN A 65 -9.68 3.26 -1.10
C GLN A 65 -8.75 2.30 -0.31
N PRO A 66 -8.50 2.57 0.98
CA PRO A 66 -7.82 1.65 1.88
C PRO A 66 -8.46 0.25 1.87
N GLN A 67 -7.68 -0.80 1.53
CA GLN A 67 -8.14 -2.19 1.52
C GLN A 67 -7.06 -3.08 2.13
N ILE A 68 -7.48 -4.05 2.96
CA ILE A 68 -6.56 -4.99 3.64
C ILE A 68 -5.66 -5.77 2.67
N THR A 69 -6.11 -5.99 1.44
CA THR A 69 -5.39 -6.72 0.38
C THR A 69 -4.06 -6.07 0.02
N TRP A 70 -4.06 -4.81 -0.39
CA TRP A 70 -2.85 -4.13 -0.83
C TRP A 70 -1.98 -3.70 0.35
N TYR A 71 -2.56 -3.37 1.52
CA TYR A 71 -1.77 -3.11 2.73
C TYR A 71 -0.96 -4.34 3.16
N LEU A 72 -1.60 -5.51 3.25
CA LEU A 72 -0.88 -6.74 3.60
C LEU A 72 0.20 -7.08 2.57
N SER A 73 -0.07 -6.85 1.28
CA SER A 73 0.93 -7.06 0.22
C SER A 73 2.13 -6.12 0.39
N SER A 74 1.91 -4.82 0.60
CA SER A 74 2.98 -3.85 0.84
C SER A 74 3.77 -4.17 2.10
N LEU A 75 3.09 -4.51 3.20
CA LEU A 75 3.74 -4.91 4.44
C LEU A 75 4.59 -6.17 4.26
N HIS A 76 4.14 -7.15 3.46
CA HIS A 76 4.92 -8.36 3.20
C HIS A 76 6.21 -8.07 2.43
N ARG A 77 6.18 -7.13 1.48
CA ARG A 77 7.38 -6.66 0.79
C ARG A 77 8.33 -5.94 1.75
N ILE A 78 7.80 -5.02 2.54
CA ILE A 78 8.61 -4.24 3.50
C ILE A 78 9.24 -5.17 4.53
N SER A 79 8.47 -6.09 5.12
CA SER A 79 8.99 -7.03 6.11
C SER A 79 10.05 -7.96 5.51
N GLY A 80 9.87 -8.40 4.26
CA GLY A 80 10.88 -9.21 3.56
C GLY A 80 12.19 -8.46 3.35
N VAL A 81 12.12 -7.18 2.93
CA VAL A 81 13.31 -6.33 2.76
C VAL A 81 14.00 -6.08 4.11
N VAL A 82 13.25 -5.75 5.17
CA VAL A 82 13.82 -5.49 6.50
C VAL A 82 14.49 -6.74 7.07
N LEU A 83 13.82 -7.90 7.03
CA LEU A 83 14.38 -9.16 7.53
C LEU A 83 15.59 -9.60 6.68
N GLY A 84 15.49 -9.51 5.36
CA GLY A 84 16.57 -9.85 4.44
C GLY A 84 17.79 -8.96 4.66
N MET A 85 17.63 -7.63 4.70
CA MET A 85 18.72 -6.70 4.98
C MET A 85 19.33 -6.95 6.37
N GLY A 86 18.51 -7.21 7.40
CA GLY A 86 19.00 -7.52 8.74
C GLY A 86 19.86 -8.79 8.76
N PHE A 87 19.40 -9.86 8.11
CA PHE A 87 20.16 -11.10 7.96
C PHE A 87 21.49 -10.85 7.21
N PHE A 88 21.45 -10.21 6.04
CA PHE A 88 22.66 -9.93 5.27
C PHE A 88 23.63 -9.03 6.01
N ALA A 89 23.16 -7.99 6.69
CA ALA A 89 24.00 -7.09 7.47
C ALA A 89 24.75 -7.83 8.58
N VAL A 90 24.06 -8.70 9.34
CA VAL A 90 24.69 -9.50 10.39
C VAL A 90 25.69 -10.48 9.81
N THR A 91 25.31 -11.25 8.78
CA THR A 91 26.21 -12.25 8.17
C THR A 91 27.44 -11.60 7.55
N MET A 92 27.29 -10.46 6.86
CA MET A 92 28.41 -9.72 6.28
C MET A 92 29.30 -9.10 7.36
N ALA A 93 28.73 -8.52 8.42
CA ALA A 93 29.52 -7.95 9.52
C ALA A 93 30.40 -9.00 10.20
N PHE A 94 29.84 -10.18 10.50
CA PHE A 94 30.62 -11.29 11.07
C PHE A 94 31.64 -11.87 10.07
N GLY A 95 31.27 -11.98 8.79
CA GLY A 95 32.19 -12.45 7.75
C GLY A 95 33.39 -11.52 7.56
N VAL A 96 33.14 -10.21 7.41
CA VAL A 96 34.19 -9.18 7.29
C VAL A 96 35.05 -9.15 8.56
N SER A 97 34.44 -9.18 9.74
CA SER A 97 35.21 -9.22 11.00
C SER A 97 36.16 -10.40 11.08
N THR A 98 35.73 -11.58 10.62
CA THR A 98 36.55 -12.79 10.63
C THR A 98 37.72 -12.67 9.65
N ILE A 99 37.49 -12.13 8.45
CA ILE A 99 38.52 -11.98 7.41
C ILE A 99 39.58 -10.95 7.81
N PHE A 100 39.14 -9.82 8.37
CA PHE A 100 40.02 -8.68 8.69
C PHE A 100 40.45 -8.62 10.16
N GLY A 101 40.07 -9.62 10.97
CA GLY A 101 40.43 -9.69 12.39
C GLY A 101 39.87 -8.55 13.24
N LEU A 102 38.69 -8.01 12.91
CA LEU A 102 38.12 -6.81 13.55
C LEU A 102 37.55 -7.06 14.96
N GLY A 103 37.64 -8.29 15.47
CA GLY A 103 37.27 -8.63 16.83
C GLY A 103 35.76 -8.61 17.13
N LEU A 104 34.88 -8.46 16.12
CA LEU A 104 33.45 -8.76 16.31
C LEU A 104 33.28 -10.27 16.41
N ASN A 105 33.01 -10.72 17.63
CA ASN A 105 32.62 -12.08 17.97
C ASN A 105 31.32 -12.03 18.81
N THR A 106 30.75 -13.20 19.07
CA THR A 106 29.48 -13.31 19.82
C THR A 106 29.59 -12.79 21.25
N ASP A 107 30.75 -12.93 21.90
CA ASP A 107 30.95 -12.53 23.30
C ASP A 107 31.07 -11.01 23.44
N ASN A 108 31.84 -10.35 22.57
CA ASN A 108 31.96 -8.90 22.52
C ASN A 108 30.63 -8.25 22.15
N LEU A 109 29.86 -8.86 21.22
CA LEU A 109 28.53 -8.37 20.87
C LEU A 109 27.56 -8.48 22.06
N LYS A 110 27.58 -9.59 22.81
CA LYS A 110 26.77 -9.74 24.03
C LYS A 110 27.16 -8.73 25.11
N ALA A 111 28.45 -8.49 25.31
CA ALA A 111 28.93 -7.50 26.27
C ALA A 111 28.46 -6.09 25.89
N PHE A 112 28.65 -5.71 24.63
CA PHE A 112 28.14 -4.44 24.07
C PHE A 112 26.62 -4.32 24.24
N TYR A 113 25.87 -5.37 23.91
CA TYR A 113 24.41 -5.37 24.03
C TYR A 113 23.96 -5.08 25.47
N LYS A 114 24.55 -5.77 26.45
CA LYS A 114 24.19 -5.60 27.86
C LYS A 114 24.56 -4.22 28.41
N GLU A 115 25.66 -3.65 27.96
CA GLU A 115 26.17 -2.37 28.50
C GLU A 115 25.56 -1.15 27.82
N LYS A 116 25.33 -1.21 26.50
CA LYS A 116 25.02 -0.03 25.68
C LYS A 116 23.57 0.05 25.20
N VAL A 117 22.82 -1.06 25.22
CA VAL A 117 21.44 -1.06 24.71
C VAL A 117 20.46 -0.77 25.86
N PRO A 118 19.72 0.35 25.82
CA PRO A 118 18.71 0.65 26.82
C PRO A 118 17.47 -0.25 26.66
N SER A 119 16.72 -0.46 27.74
CA SER A 119 15.58 -1.41 27.78
C SER A 119 14.50 -1.12 26.75
N TRP A 120 14.23 0.15 26.42
CA TRP A 120 13.25 0.49 25.39
C TRP A 120 13.70 0.07 23.99
N ALA A 121 15.01 0.15 23.71
CA ALA A 121 15.58 -0.26 22.43
C ALA A 121 15.63 -1.79 22.32
N ASP A 122 15.99 -2.49 23.40
CA ASP A 122 15.89 -3.96 23.51
C ASP A 122 14.46 -4.42 23.17
N LEU A 123 13.46 -3.86 23.85
CA LEU A 123 12.05 -4.19 23.61
C LEU A 123 11.64 -3.93 22.16
N THR A 124 12.01 -2.78 21.59
CA THR A 124 11.65 -2.40 20.21
C THR A 124 12.31 -3.31 19.18
N MET A 125 13.58 -3.69 19.37
CA MET A 125 14.29 -4.61 18.49
C MET A 125 13.71 -6.02 18.57
N LYS A 126 13.48 -6.55 19.79
CA LYS A 126 12.86 -7.87 20.00
C LYS A 126 11.46 -7.90 19.38
N ALA A 127 10.64 -6.88 19.63
CA ALA A 127 9.30 -6.78 19.06
C ALA A 127 9.36 -6.65 17.53
N GLY A 128 10.18 -5.75 16.99
CA GLY A 128 10.35 -5.56 15.55
C GLY A 128 10.73 -6.88 14.86
N ALA A 129 11.74 -7.57 15.36
CA ALA A 129 12.17 -8.86 14.82
C ALA A 129 11.07 -9.92 14.91
N ALA A 130 10.43 -10.07 16.09
CA ALA A 130 9.39 -11.08 16.31
C ALA A 130 8.15 -10.86 15.44
N TYR A 131 7.56 -9.66 15.46
CA TYR A 131 6.34 -9.37 14.71
C TYR A 131 6.58 -9.37 13.21
N LEU A 132 7.69 -8.80 12.71
CA LEU A 132 7.99 -8.82 11.28
C LEU A 132 8.22 -10.25 10.79
N PHE A 133 8.94 -11.08 11.56
CA PHE A 133 9.19 -12.47 11.20
C PHE A 133 7.90 -13.28 11.11
N VAL A 134 7.08 -13.27 12.17
CA VAL A 134 5.82 -14.06 12.20
C VAL A 134 4.85 -13.57 11.14
N PHE A 135 4.73 -12.26 10.96
CA PHE A 135 3.90 -11.68 9.91
C PHE A 135 4.39 -12.10 8.51
N HIS A 136 5.69 -11.95 8.22
CA HIS A 136 6.24 -12.29 6.91
C HIS A 136 6.08 -13.78 6.62
N PHE A 137 6.36 -14.64 7.60
CA PHE A 137 6.21 -16.08 7.48
C PHE A 137 4.74 -16.49 7.26
N GLY A 138 3.82 -16.01 8.11
CA GLY A 138 2.39 -16.32 7.99
C GLY A 138 1.78 -15.81 6.70
N ASN A 139 2.14 -14.59 6.27
CA ASN A 139 1.69 -14.04 5.00
C ASN A 139 2.35 -14.75 3.80
N GLY A 140 3.58 -15.25 3.95
CA GLY A 140 4.25 -16.10 2.96
C GLY A 140 3.50 -17.41 2.74
N ILE A 141 3.06 -18.09 3.81
CA ILE A 141 2.20 -19.27 3.71
C ILE A 141 0.90 -18.93 2.96
N ARG A 142 0.27 -17.80 3.28
CA ARG A 142 -0.92 -17.32 2.56
C ARG A 142 -0.67 -17.12 1.07
N HIS A 143 0.49 -16.57 0.68
CA HIS A 143 0.87 -16.43 -0.72
C HIS A 143 1.05 -17.80 -1.40
N LEU A 144 1.73 -18.76 -0.76
CA LEU A 144 1.86 -20.11 -1.28
C LEU A 144 0.49 -20.79 -1.45
N VAL A 145 -0.46 -20.54 -0.55
CA VAL A 145 -1.85 -21.02 -0.70
C VAL A 145 -2.54 -20.44 -1.93
N TRP A 146 -2.31 -19.15 -2.22
CA TRP A 146 -2.81 -18.50 -3.42
C TRP A 146 -2.14 -19.01 -4.69
N ASP A 147 -0.85 -19.33 -4.65
CA ASP A 147 -0.11 -19.92 -5.78
C ASP A 147 -0.64 -21.31 -6.14
N MET A 148 -1.21 -22.04 -5.15
CA MET A 148 -1.95 -23.29 -5.38
C MET A 148 -3.39 -23.08 -5.91
N GLY A 149 -3.79 -21.84 -6.22
CA GLY A 149 -5.14 -21.51 -6.70
C GLY A 149 -6.24 -21.53 -5.65
N LYS A 150 -5.91 -21.53 -4.35
CA LYS A 150 -6.89 -21.58 -3.25
C LYS A 150 -7.15 -20.19 -2.67
N GLU A 151 -8.31 -19.99 -2.03
CA GLU A 151 -8.66 -18.75 -1.30
C GLU A 151 -8.68 -17.46 -2.15
N LEU A 152 -8.82 -17.55 -3.48
CA LEU A 152 -8.82 -16.40 -4.40
C LEU A 152 -10.14 -15.62 -4.48
N SER A 153 -11.17 -16.06 -3.75
CA SER A 153 -12.42 -15.28 -3.64
C SER A 153 -12.22 -14.06 -2.73
N ILE A 154 -12.98 -12.99 -2.93
CA ILE A 154 -12.91 -11.78 -2.08
C ILE A 154 -13.11 -12.13 -0.59
N LYS A 155 -14.02 -13.06 -0.28
CA LYS A 155 -14.24 -13.53 1.09
C LYS A 155 -13.04 -14.31 1.62
N GLY A 156 -12.45 -15.20 0.80
CA GLY A 156 -11.27 -16.00 1.16
C GLY A 156 -10.02 -15.14 1.39
N VAL A 157 -9.77 -14.18 0.49
CA VAL A 157 -8.66 -13.23 0.60
C VAL A 157 -8.77 -12.40 1.89
N ASN A 158 -9.97 -11.93 2.24
CA ASN A 158 -10.19 -11.19 3.49
C ASN A 158 -10.03 -12.07 4.73
N ARG A 159 -10.60 -13.28 4.72
CA ARG A 159 -10.48 -14.25 5.82
C ARG A 159 -9.04 -14.62 6.11
N THR A 160 -8.29 -14.99 5.06
CA THR A 160 -6.86 -15.32 5.18
C THR A 160 -6.04 -14.11 5.62
N GLY A 161 -6.41 -12.89 5.20
CA GLY A 161 -5.76 -11.67 5.67
C GLY A 161 -5.93 -11.43 7.17
N ILE A 162 -7.16 -11.59 7.70
CA ILE A 162 -7.42 -11.48 9.14
C ILE A 162 -6.71 -12.60 9.91
N ALA A 163 -6.73 -13.84 9.38
CA ALA A 163 -6.03 -14.97 10.00
C ALA A 163 -4.52 -14.70 10.16
N VAL A 164 -3.86 -14.13 9.15
CA VAL A 164 -2.44 -13.74 9.23
C VAL A 164 -2.21 -12.69 10.31
N LEU A 165 -3.10 -11.70 10.46
CA LEU A 165 -2.98 -10.68 11.50
C LEU A 165 -3.12 -11.27 12.91
N ILE A 166 -4.05 -12.22 13.10
CA ILE A 166 -4.20 -12.93 14.38
C ILE A 166 -2.95 -13.76 14.69
N VAL A 167 -2.43 -14.50 13.71
CA VAL A 167 -1.20 -15.27 13.85
C VAL A 167 -0.01 -14.36 14.20
N ALA A 168 0.12 -13.21 13.52
CA ALA A 168 1.15 -12.22 13.81
C ALA A 168 1.03 -11.66 15.22
N ALA A 169 -0.19 -11.37 15.68
CA ALA A 169 -0.43 -10.86 17.03
C ALA A 169 -0.02 -11.90 18.10
N ILE A 170 -0.51 -13.13 18.00
CA ILE A 170 -0.25 -14.19 19.00
C ILE A 170 1.22 -14.63 18.94
N GLY A 171 1.71 -14.95 17.75
CA GLY A 171 3.08 -15.45 17.56
C GLY A 171 4.14 -14.40 17.87
N GLY A 172 3.90 -13.14 17.47
CA GLY A 172 4.79 -12.02 17.80
C GLY A 172 4.88 -11.79 19.30
N THR A 173 3.74 -11.80 20.01
CA THR A 173 3.69 -11.66 21.47
C THR A 173 4.40 -12.83 22.16
N SER A 174 4.17 -14.06 21.71
CA SER A 174 4.81 -15.26 22.28
C SER A 174 6.35 -15.24 22.14
N LEU A 175 6.86 -14.80 20.98
CA LEU A 175 8.30 -14.64 20.74
C LEU A 175 8.91 -13.47 21.53
N LEU A 176 8.14 -12.41 21.78
CA LEU A 176 8.64 -11.24 22.49
C LEU A 176 8.99 -11.55 23.96
N PHE A 177 8.15 -12.35 24.62
CA PHE A 177 8.29 -12.70 26.04
C PHE A 177 9.09 -13.98 26.30
N LYS A 178 9.67 -14.57 25.25
CA LYS A 178 10.61 -15.69 25.36
C LYS A 178 12.05 -15.17 25.52
#